data_AF-D5VEY3-F1
#
_entry.id   AF-D5VEY3-F1
#
_cell.length_a   1.000
_cell.length_b   1.000
_cell.length_c   1.000
_cell.angle_alpha   90.00
_cell.angle_beta   90.00
_cell.angle_gamma   90.00
#
_symmetry.space_group_name_H-M   'P 1'
#
loop_
_entity.id
_entity.type
_entity.pdbx_description
1 polymer ?
#
loop_
_entity_poly.entity_id
_entity_poly.type
_entity_poly.pdbx_seq_one_letter_code
_entity_poly.pdbx_strand_id
1 'polypeptide(L)'
;MSDVFKFDPDAKTVTFHGDAGLELLYDLLLRAKFGDGYEKPLLISPWLAALLNKLDKALPDDGQWFPEKPGQPIFDTDDLLAMGDAVIEEGHTVGWWTMTEAERRAYLRDVVAAPHPLTDLQVEFIENDIDAALEQARRLVADADEPLSLPGHG
;
A
#
# COMPACT_ATOMS: atom_id res chain seq x y z
N MET A 1 -5.59 -29.42 -21.80
CA MET A 1 -5.53 -28.26 -20.90
C MET A 1 -4.09 -27.80 -20.90
N SER A 2 -3.82 -26.54 -21.21
CA SER A 2 -2.49 -25.96 -21.01
C SER A 2 -2.27 -25.81 -19.51
N ASP A 3 -1.15 -26.30 -18.98
CA ASP A 3 -0.81 -26.07 -17.58
C ASP A 3 -0.56 -24.56 -17.37
N VAL A 4 -1.40 -23.93 -16.54
CA VAL A 4 -1.38 -22.48 -16.25
C VAL A 4 -0.18 -22.11 -15.36
N PHE A 5 0.28 -23.05 -14.55
CA PHE A 5 1.52 -22.95 -13.77
C PHE A 5 2.18 -24.32 -13.60
N LYS A 6 3.47 -24.30 -13.28
CA LYS A 6 4.27 -25.48 -12.94
C LYS A 6 4.99 -25.27 -11.61
N PHE A 7 4.81 -26.19 -10.67
CA PHE A 7 5.59 -26.23 -9.43
C PHE A 7 6.79 -27.17 -9.58
N ASP A 8 7.99 -26.65 -9.32
CA ASP A 8 9.22 -27.41 -9.19
C ASP A 8 9.52 -27.59 -7.68
N PRO A 9 9.38 -28.81 -7.14
CA PRO A 9 9.59 -29.06 -5.71
C PRO A 9 11.06 -29.01 -5.29
N ASP A 10 11.99 -29.30 -6.21
CA ASP A 10 13.41 -29.31 -5.92
C ASP A 10 13.94 -27.88 -5.82
N ALA A 11 13.52 -27.02 -6.76
CA ALA A 11 13.83 -25.59 -6.73
C ALA A 11 12.93 -24.78 -5.78
N LYS A 12 11.79 -25.35 -5.34
CA LYS A 12 10.72 -24.68 -4.60
C LYS A 12 10.18 -23.44 -5.32
N THR A 13 10.03 -23.53 -6.64
CA THR A 13 9.57 -22.43 -7.49
C THR A 13 8.25 -22.78 -8.15
N VAL A 14 7.39 -21.77 -8.31
CA VAL A 14 6.21 -21.84 -9.17
C VAL A 14 6.46 -20.95 -10.38
N THR A 15 6.28 -21.51 -11.58
CA THR A 15 6.38 -20.76 -12.84
C THR A 15 5.00 -20.64 -13.46
N PHE A 16 4.58 -19.41 -13.78
CA PHE A 16 3.33 -19.12 -14.47
C PHE A 16 3.60 -18.93 -15.97
N HIS A 17 2.71 -19.46 -16.82
CA HIS A 17 2.93 -19.49 -18.27
C HIS A 17 1.72 -18.98 -19.05
N GLY A 18 1.99 -18.22 -20.12
CA GLY A 18 0.97 -17.65 -20.99
C GLY A 18 0.08 -16.62 -20.28
N ASP A 19 -0.83 -16.01 -21.03
CA ASP A 19 -1.70 -14.94 -20.55
C ASP A 19 -2.50 -15.42 -19.32
N ALA A 20 -3.20 -16.55 -19.41
CA ALA A 20 -3.96 -17.11 -18.30
C ALA A 20 -3.12 -17.39 -17.01
N GLY A 21 -1.82 -17.70 -17.16
CA GLY A 21 -0.92 -17.87 -16.01
C GLY A 21 -0.52 -16.54 -15.39
N LEU A 22 -0.24 -15.55 -16.22
CA LEU A 22 0.08 -14.20 -15.77
C LEU A 22 -1.16 -13.51 -15.14
N GLU A 23 -2.34 -13.74 -15.70
CA GLU A 23 -3.63 -13.31 -15.16
C GLU A 23 -3.82 -13.87 -13.75
N LEU A 24 -3.66 -15.18 -13.56
CA LEU A 24 -3.76 -15.82 -12.25
C LEU A 24 -2.75 -15.25 -11.23
N LEU A 25 -1.50 -15.03 -11.67
CA LEU A 25 -0.47 -14.42 -10.82
C LEU A 25 -0.85 -13.00 -10.43
N TYR A 26 -1.30 -12.19 -11.39
CA TYR A 26 -1.69 -10.80 -11.16
C TYR A 26 -2.84 -10.71 -10.16
N ASP A 27 -3.88 -11.53 -10.34
CA ASP A 27 -5.02 -11.68 -9.44
C ASP A 27 -4.61 -12.08 -8.01
N LEU A 28 -3.67 -13.03 -7.89
CA LEU A 28 -3.17 -13.48 -6.59
C LEU A 28 -2.42 -12.34 -5.87
N LEU A 29 -1.59 -11.60 -6.60
CA LEU A 29 -0.80 -10.50 -6.04
C LEU A 29 -1.68 -9.30 -5.67
N LEU A 30 -2.69 -8.98 -6.47
CA LEU A 30 -3.67 -7.95 -6.16
C LEU A 30 -4.45 -8.29 -4.90
N ARG A 31 -4.95 -9.53 -4.77
CA ARG A 31 -5.63 -9.99 -3.55
C ARG A 31 -4.71 -10.03 -2.35
N ALA A 32 -3.43 -10.37 -2.52
CA ALA A 32 -2.47 -10.33 -1.43
C ALA A 32 -2.22 -8.89 -0.94
N LYS A 33 -2.21 -7.92 -1.85
CA LYS A 33 -1.92 -6.51 -1.54
C LYS A 33 -3.14 -5.73 -1.02
N PHE A 34 -4.31 -5.93 -1.64
CA PHE A 34 -5.54 -5.16 -1.43
C PHE A 34 -6.71 -6.01 -0.92
N GLY A 35 -6.47 -7.30 -0.60
CA GLY A 35 -7.50 -8.16 -0.04
C GLY A 35 -7.75 -7.91 1.44
N ASP A 36 -8.59 -8.76 2.03
CA ASP A 36 -9.05 -8.63 3.41
C ASP A 36 -7.88 -8.52 4.40
N GLY A 37 -7.73 -7.35 5.01
CA GLY A 37 -6.81 -7.09 6.12
C GLY A 37 -5.59 -6.22 5.82
N TYR A 38 -5.34 -5.83 4.56
CA TYR A 38 -4.25 -4.92 4.17
C TYR A 38 -2.92 -5.20 4.87
N GLU A 39 -2.17 -6.17 4.35
CA GLU A 39 -0.83 -6.48 4.85
C GLU A 39 0.12 -5.30 4.57
N LYS A 40 0.40 -4.50 5.61
CA LYS A 40 1.18 -3.25 5.53
C LYS A 40 2.52 -3.41 4.79
N PRO A 41 3.31 -4.48 5.02
CA PRO A 41 4.55 -4.69 4.29
C PRO A 41 4.35 -4.90 2.77
N LEU A 42 3.21 -5.44 2.36
CA LEU A 42 2.88 -5.64 0.94
C LEU A 42 2.41 -4.33 0.29
N LEU A 43 1.63 -3.52 1.02
CA LEU A 43 1.20 -2.19 0.59
C LEU A 43 2.40 -1.30 0.24
N ILE A 44 3.37 -1.23 1.15
CA ILE A 44 4.55 -0.37 1.02
C ILE A 44 5.68 -1.02 0.21
N SER A 45 5.49 -2.15 -0.45
CA SER A 45 6.57 -2.85 -1.18
C SER A 45 6.79 -2.27 -2.59
N PRO A 46 7.93 -1.60 -2.89
CA PRO A 46 8.20 -1.08 -4.23
C PRO A 46 8.41 -2.19 -5.25
N TRP A 47 8.95 -3.34 -4.83
CA TRP A 47 9.14 -4.49 -5.69
C TRP A 47 7.81 -5.08 -6.15
N LEU A 48 6.85 -5.24 -5.23
CA LEU A 48 5.53 -5.75 -5.55
C LEU A 48 4.78 -4.79 -6.47
N ALA A 49 4.81 -3.49 -6.16
CA ALA A 49 4.25 -2.45 -7.02
C ALA A 49 4.83 -2.49 -8.44
N ALA A 50 6.15 -2.63 -8.57
CA ALA A 50 6.81 -2.74 -9.88
C ALA A 50 6.40 -4.00 -10.65
N LEU A 51 6.18 -5.13 -9.95
CA LEU A 51 5.70 -6.37 -10.56
C LEU A 51 4.24 -6.23 -11.03
N LEU A 52 3.36 -5.70 -10.18
CA LEU A 52 1.95 -5.43 -10.51
C LEU A 52 1.84 -4.51 -11.74
N ASN A 53 2.58 -3.40 -11.77
CA ASN A 53 2.63 -2.47 -12.91
C ASN A 53 3.13 -3.12 -14.21
N LYS A 54 4.02 -4.12 -14.12
CA LYS A 54 4.50 -4.86 -15.30
C LYS A 54 3.45 -5.85 -15.79
N LEU A 55 2.76 -6.53 -14.88
CA LEU A 55 1.70 -7.46 -15.21
C LEU A 55 0.50 -6.73 -15.81
N ASP A 56 0.09 -5.62 -15.20
CA ASP A 56 -0.98 -4.74 -15.68
C ASP A 56 -0.77 -4.30 -17.14
N LYS A 57 0.46 -3.87 -17.48
CA LYS A 57 0.83 -3.48 -18.87
C LYS A 57 0.95 -4.65 -19.84
N ALA A 58 1.23 -5.86 -19.35
CA ALA A 58 1.46 -7.04 -20.18
C ALA A 58 0.16 -7.80 -20.50
N LEU A 59 -0.84 -7.67 -19.63
CA LEU A 59 -2.14 -8.32 -19.77
C LEU A 59 -3.10 -7.46 -20.61
N PRO A 60 -4.04 -8.08 -21.32
CA PRO A 60 -5.09 -7.33 -22.02
C PRO A 60 -5.98 -6.59 -21.02
N ASP A 61 -6.25 -5.31 -21.30
CA ASP A 61 -7.26 -4.52 -20.61
C ASP A 61 -8.65 -4.94 -21.12
N ASP A 62 -9.21 -5.98 -20.50
CA ASP A 62 -10.54 -6.50 -20.79
C ASP A 62 -11.61 -5.97 -19.81
N GLY A 63 -11.23 -5.01 -18.95
CA GLY A 63 -12.10 -4.41 -17.94
C GLY A 63 -12.46 -5.34 -16.77
N GLN A 64 -11.77 -6.48 -16.59
CA GLN A 64 -12.01 -7.41 -15.47
C GLN A 64 -11.16 -7.09 -14.23
N TRP A 65 -10.12 -6.29 -14.37
CA TRP A 65 -9.13 -6.00 -13.32
C TRP A 65 -9.67 -4.98 -12.31
N PHE A 66 -10.28 -5.47 -11.22
CA PHE A 66 -11.16 -4.71 -10.32
C PHE A 66 -12.37 -4.13 -11.07
N PRO A 67 -13.61 -4.42 -10.65
CA PRO A 67 -14.77 -3.79 -11.29
C PRO A 67 -14.77 -2.31 -10.93
N GLU A 68 -14.17 -1.47 -11.76
CA GLU A 68 -14.43 -0.03 -11.80
C GLU A 68 -15.91 0.13 -12.11
N LYS A 69 -16.73 0.16 -11.05
CA LYS A 69 -18.14 0.49 -11.21
C LYS A 69 -18.20 1.96 -11.57
N PRO A 70 -18.81 2.34 -12.71
CA PRO A 70 -18.88 3.74 -13.10
C PRO A 70 -19.43 4.60 -11.97
N GLY A 71 -18.62 5.55 -11.49
CA GLY A 71 -18.98 6.48 -10.41
C GLY A 71 -18.70 5.99 -8.98
N GLN A 72 -18.10 4.81 -8.78
CA GLN A 72 -17.55 4.40 -7.49
C GLN A 72 -16.03 4.53 -7.49
N PRO A 73 -15.43 5.11 -6.44
CA PRO A 73 -13.98 5.13 -6.31
C PRO A 73 -13.46 3.71 -6.11
N ILE A 74 -12.26 3.43 -6.64
CA ILE A 74 -11.57 2.13 -6.47
C ILE A 74 -11.29 1.88 -4.99
N PHE A 75 -10.86 2.93 -4.29
CA PHE A 75 -10.57 2.91 -2.87
C PHE A 75 -11.60 3.74 -2.12
N ASP A 76 -12.23 3.14 -1.13
CA ASP A 76 -13.09 3.84 -0.18
C ASP A 76 -12.28 4.48 0.96
N THR A 77 -12.97 5.09 1.92
CA THR A 77 -12.30 5.78 3.03
C THR A 77 -11.49 4.82 3.90
N ASP A 78 -11.98 3.61 4.14
CA ASP A 78 -11.31 2.65 5.01
C ASP A 78 -10.02 2.16 4.34
N ASP A 79 -10.04 1.99 3.02
CA ASP A 79 -8.85 1.67 2.23
C ASP A 79 -7.78 2.77 2.32
N LEU A 80 -8.19 4.04 2.21
CA LEU A 80 -7.25 5.17 2.31
C LEU A 80 -6.64 5.29 3.70
N LEU A 81 -7.42 5.05 4.76
CA LEU A 81 -6.91 5.02 6.14
C LEU A 81 -5.92 3.87 6.33
N ALA A 82 -6.21 2.67 5.79
CA ALA A 82 -5.29 1.54 5.85
C ALA A 82 -3.95 1.83 5.14
N MET A 83 -3.98 2.59 4.03
CA MET A 83 -2.78 3.07 3.36
C MET A 83 -1.98 4.05 4.24
N GLY A 84 -2.66 4.98 4.91
CA GLY A 84 -2.04 5.91 5.87
C GLY A 84 -1.35 5.17 7.01
N ASP A 85 -2.06 4.23 7.64
CA ASP A 85 -1.55 3.37 8.71
C ASP A 85 -0.31 2.57 8.29
N ALA A 86 -0.33 2.01 7.07
CA ALA A 86 0.82 1.28 6.53
C ALA A 86 2.05 2.18 6.41
N VAL A 87 1.88 3.43 5.98
CA VAL A 87 2.98 4.40 5.90
C VAL A 87 3.46 4.85 7.28
N ILE A 88 2.56 5.05 8.24
CA ILE A 88 2.91 5.41 9.62
C ILE A 88 3.79 4.33 10.25
N GLU A 89 3.40 3.06 10.13
CA GLU A 89 4.11 1.95 10.77
C GLU A 89 5.38 1.54 10.00
N GLU A 90 5.28 1.40 8.69
CA GLU A 90 6.35 0.84 7.86
C GLU A 90 7.19 1.89 7.13
N GLY A 91 6.83 3.18 7.21
CA GLY A 91 7.49 4.27 6.48
C GLY A 91 9.00 4.38 6.77
N HIS A 92 9.44 3.93 7.94
CA HIS A 92 10.86 3.87 8.30
C HIS A 92 11.66 2.89 7.42
N THR A 93 11.05 1.79 6.97
CA THR A 93 11.70 0.76 6.14
C THR A 93 11.99 1.25 4.72
N VAL A 94 11.24 2.27 4.27
CA VAL A 94 11.29 2.82 2.90
C VAL A 94 11.80 4.27 2.87
N GLY A 95 12.26 4.80 4.01
CA GLY A 95 12.83 6.14 4.09
C GLY A 95 11.82 7.29 3.95
N TRP A 96 10.52 7.00 4.13
CA TRP A 96 9.41 7.94 3.96
C TRP A 96 9.64 9.30 4.66
N TRP A 97 10.16 9.25 5.89
CA TRP A 97 10.39 10.45 6.72
C TRP A 97 11.41 11.43 6.13
N THR A 98 12.27 10.96 5.22
CA THR A 98 13.29 11.77 4.55
C THR A 98 12.89 12.23 3.15
N MET A 99 11.78 11.71 2.63
CA MET A 99 11.24 12.11 1.32
C MET A 99 10.69 13.54 1.38
N THR A 100 10.90 14.27 0.29
CA THR A 100 10.19 15.51 -0.02
C THR A 100 8.70 15.26 -0.25
N GLU A 101 7.88 16.31 -0.20
CA GLU A 101 6.44 16.21 -0.49
C GLU A 101 6.17 15.58 -1.86
N ALA A 102 6.90 16.02 -2.90
CA ALA A 102 6.75 15.47 -4.24
C ALA A 102 7.08 13.97 -4.30
N GLU A 103 8.12 13.53 -3.59
CA GLU A 103 8.51 12.12 -3.51
C GLU A 103 7.46 11.28 -2.75
N ARG A 104 6.91 11.80 -1.65
CA ARG A 104 5.83 11.13 -0.89
C ARG A 104 4.59 10.93 -1.75
N ARG A 105 4.19 11.98 -2.47
CA ARG A 105 3.06 11.95 -3.41
C ARG A 105 3.26 10.98 -4.56
N ALA A 106 4.48 10.89 -5.09
CA ALA A 106 4.83 9.89 -6.09
C ALA A 106 4.79 8.49 -5.47
N TYR A 107 5.33 8.31 -4.26
CA TYR A 107 5.33 7.04 -3.56
C TYR A 107 3.92 6.49 -3.29
N LEU A 108 2.99 7.33 -2.84
CA LEU A 108 1.59 6.93 -2.64
C LEU A 108 0.94 6.44 -3.93
N ARG A 109 1.18 7.13 -5.06
CA ARG A 109 0.60 6.76 -6.36
C ARG A 109 1.28 5.53 -6.97
N ASP A 110 2.61 5.52 -6.99
CA ASP A 110 3.41 4.58 -7.77
C ASP A 110 3.76 3.31 -7.00
N VAL A 111 3.65 3.35 -5.67
CA VAL A 111 3.94 2.20 -4.79
C VAL A 111 2.71 1.78 -4.02
N VAL A 112 2.13 2.64 -3.19
CA VAL A 112 1.10 2.22 -2.22
C VAL A 112 -0.17 1.78 -2.93
N ALA A 113 -0.71 2.62 -3.81
CA ALA A 113 -1.92 2.32 -4.56
C ALA A 113 -1.68 1.50 -5.84
N ALA A 114 -0.43 1.31 -6.25
CA ALA A 114 -0.12 0.62 -7.49
C ALA A 114 -0.72 -0.80 -7.53
N PRO A 115 -1.34 -1.17 -8.66
CA PRO A 115 -1.29 -0.48 -9.97
C PRO A 115 -2.40 0.56 -10.18
N HIS A 116 -3.30 0.73 -9.20
CA HIS A 116 -4.46 1.58 -9.34
C HIS A 116 -4.12 3.07 -9.17
N PRO A 117 -4.82 3.97 -9.88
CA PRO A 117 -4.61 5.40 -9.73
C PRO A 117 -5.17 5.93 -8.40
N LEU A 118 -4.48 6.92 -7.84
CA LEU A 118 -5.05 7.82 -6.82
C LEU A 118 -5.28 9.19 -7.42
N THR A 119 -6.44 9.77 -7.10
CA THR A 119 -6.73 11.18 -7.33
C THR A 119 -5.94 12.07 -6.37
N ASP A 120 -5.79 13.36 -6.71
CA ASP A 120 -5.12 14.33 -5.85
C ASP A 120 -5.81 14.46 -4.48
N LEU A 121 -7.15 14.40 -4.46
CA LEU A 121 -7.93 14.44 -3.22
C LEU A 121 -7.67 13.23 -2.31
N GLN A 122 -7.51 12.04 -2.89
CA GLN A 122 -7.20 10.83 -2.13
C GLN A 122 -5.76 10.88 -1.58
N VAL A 123 -4.81 11.38 -2.35
CA VAL A 123 -3.44 11.58 -1.87
C VAL A 123 -3.41 12.60 -0.72
N GLU A 124 -4.08 13.73 -0.88
CA GLU A 124 -4.19 14.75 0.16
C GLU A 124 -4.87 14.20 1.42
N PHE A 125 -5.90 13.37 1.27
CA PHE A 125 -6.55 12.69 2.39
C PHE A 125 -5.55 11.83 3.19
N ILE A 126 -4.78 10.98 2.51
CA ILE A 126 -3.77 10.12 3.15
C ILE A 126 -2.69 10.96 3.83
N GLU A 127 -2.19 12.02 3.18
CA GLU A 127 -1.17 12.90 3.76
C GLU A 127 -1.66 13.57 5.04
N ASN A 128 -2.88 14.10 5.03
CA ASN A 128 -3.48 14.76 6.19
C ASN A 128 -3.68 13.78 7.36
N ASP A 129 -4.07 12.54 7.07
CA ASP A 129 -4.23 11.50 8.08
C ASP A 129 -2.89 11.13 8.74
N ILE A 130 -1.84 10.93 7.94
CA ILE A 130 -0.48 10.69 8.43
C ILE A 130 -0.01 11.85 9.31
N ASP A 131 -0.16 13.10 8.86
CA ASP A 131 0.27 14.27 9.61
C ASP A 131 -0.52 14.43 10.92
N ALA A 132 -1.83 14.16 10.93
CA ALA A 132 -2.65 14.18 12.13
C ALA A 132 -2.18 13.14 13.16
N ALA A 133 -1.88 11.92 12.72
CA ALA A 133 -1.36 10.86 13.58
C ALA A 133 0.01 11.21 14.17
N LEU A 134 0.91 11.80 13.38
CA LEU A 134 2.21 12.26 13.83
C LEU A 134 2.10 13.39 14.86
N GLU A 135 1.22 14.36 14.63
CA GLU A 135 0.98 15.45 15.58
C GLU A 135 0.43 14.93 16.91
N GLN A 136 -0.46 13.92 16.86
CA GLN A 136 -0.95 13.26 18.06
C GLN A 136 0.19 12.53 18.80
N ALA A 137 1.04 11.80 18.08
CA ALA A 137 2.20 11.12 18.68
C ALA A 137 3.19 12.11 19.31
N ARG A 138 3.45 13.26 18.66
CA ARG A 138 4.32 14.32 19.20
C ARG A 138 3.77 14.91 20.49
N ARG A 139 2.47 15.18 20.55
CA ARG A 139 1.80 15.67 21.78
C ARG A 139 1.91 14.67 22.90
N LEU A 140 1.67 13.38 22.61
CA LEU A 140 1.79 12.32 23.60
C LEU A 140 3.21 12.24 24.21
N VAL A 141 4.24 12.37 23.38
CA VAL A 141 5.64 12.41 23.84
C VAL A 141 5.90 13.65 24.68
N ALA A 142 5.42 14.82 24.24
CA ALA A 142 5.60 16.06 25.00
C ALA A 142 4.91 16.02 26.38
N ASP A 143 3.70 15.48 26.45
CA ASP A 143 2.95 15.31 27.71
C ASP A 143 3.64 14.30 28.65
N ALA A 144 4.31 13.27 28.09
CA ALA A 144 5.06 12.29 28.85
C ALA A 144 6.42 12.81 29.35
N ASP A 145 7.04 13.73 28.61
CA ASP A 145 8.30 14.39 28.96
C ASP A 145 8.10 15.57 29.94
N GLU A 146 6.85 16.02 30.17
CA GLU A 146 6.56 17.04 31.18
C GLU A 146 6.81 16.45 32.58
N PRO A 147 7.77 17.01 33.36
CA PRO A 147 8.10 16.45 34.66
C PRO A 147 6.87 16.50 35.56
N LEU A 148 6.42 15.32 36.02
CA LEU A 148 5.42 15.17 37.08
C LEU A 148 5.75 16.16 38.19
N SER A 149 4.97 17.24 38.27
CA SER A 149 5.11 18.24 39.31
C SER A 149 4.95 17.54 40.64
N LEU A 150 6.06 17.27 41.33
CA LEU A 150 6.03 16.71 42.67
C LEU A 150 5.22 17.68 43.53
N PRO A 151 4.13 17.23 44.17
CA PRO A 151 3.38 18.09 45.07
C PRO A 151 4.35 18.58 46.15
N GLY A 152 4.53 19.91 46.23
CA GLY A 152 5.32 20.52 47.26
C GLY A 152 4.75 20.15 48.63
N HIS A 153 5.48 19.33 49.38
CA HIS A 153 5.27 19.24 50.82
C HIS A 153 5.95 20.44 51.46
N GLY A 154 5.12 21.34 52.00
CA GLY A 154 5.53 22.52 52.76
C GLY A 154 6.01 22.21 54.17
#